data_AF-A0A6N7R3J0-F1
#
_entry.id   AF-A0A6N7R3J0-F1
#
_cell.length_a   1.000
_cell.length_b   1.000
_cell.length_c   1.000
_cell.angle_alpha   90.00
_cell.angle_beta   90.00
_cell.angle_gamma   90.00
#
_symmetry.space_group_name_H-M   'P 1'
#
loop_
_entity.id
_entity.type
_entity.pdbx_description
1 polymer ?
#
loop_
_entity_poly.entity_id
_entity_poly.type
_entity_poly.pdbx_seq_one_letter_code
_entity_poly.pdbx_strand_id
1 'polypeptide(L)' 'MSSIVKIFIEMMKFFIIFVLCTILFYYVIKALHQEYEKLDRYDNPQGNAVKVFQQEEPDVWERLSIFFRLGE' A
#
# COMPACT_ATOMS: atom_id res chain seq x y z
N MET A 1 4.83 24.25 -39.62
CA MET A 1 4.64 23.97 -38.17
C MET A 1 5.90 23.30 -37.65
N SER A 2 6.58 23.91 -36.68
CA SER A 2 7.86 23.45 -36.14
C SER A 2 7.78 21.99 -35.67
N SER A 3 8.81 21.19 -35.94
CA SER A 3 8.89 19.76 -35.58
C SER A 3 8.67 19.52 -34.08
N ILE A 4 9.07 20.47 -33.24
CA ILE A 4 8.86 20.47 -31.78
C ILE A 4 7.37 20.45 -31.42
N VAL A 5 6.53 21.20 -32.15
CA VAL A 5 5.09 21.27 -31.88
C VAL A 5 4.41 19.93 -32.17
N LYS A 6 4.88 19.21 -33.20
CA LYS A 6 4.34 17.87 -33.55
C LYS A 6 4.64 16.85 -32.46
N ILE A 7 5.88 16.83 -31.97
CA ILE A 7 6.31 15.93 -30.88
C ILE A 7 5.50 16.21 -29.61
N PHE A 8 5.29 17.48 -29.28
CA PHE A 8 4.52 17.86 -28.10
C PHE A 8 3.05 17.41 -28.17
N ILE A 9 2.44 17.48 -29.35
CA ILE A 9 1.07 17.01 -29.58
C ILE A 9 0.97 15.49 -29.47
N GLU A 10 1.96 14.74 -29.97
CA GLU A 10 2.01 13.29 -29.82
C GLU A 10 2.17 12.88 -28.34
N MET A 11 3.09 13.52 -27.62
CA MET A 11 3.30 13.29 -26.19
C MET A 11 2.03 13.59 -25.38
N MET A 12 1.30 14.66 -25.72
CA MET A 12 0.04 15.01 -25.07
C MET A 12 -1.02 13.91 -25.25
N LYS A 13 -1.09 13.28 -26.42
CA LYS A 13 -2.02 12.15 -26.66
C LYS A 13 -1.70 10.96 -25.75
N PHE A 14 -0.42 10.59 -25.64
CA PHE A 14 0.01 9.53 -24.72
C PHE A 14 -0.28 9.88 -23.27
N PHE A 15 -0.05 11.13 -22.88
CA PHE A 15 -0.34 11.60 -21.53
C PHE A 15 -1.83 11.48 -21.18
N ILE A 16 -2.73 11.84 -22.11
CA ILE A 16 -4.17 11.69 -21.90
C ILE A 16 -4.56 10.21 -21.72
N ILE A 17 -4.05 9.32 -22.57
CA ILE A 17 -4.30 7.87 -22.45
C ILE A 17 -3.75 7.34 -21.12
N PHE A 18 -2.56 7.77 -20.71
CA PHE A 18 -1.95 7.40 -19.45
C PHE A 18 -2.81 7.82 -18.26
N VAL A 19 -3.25 9.08 -18.21
CA VAL A 19 -4.11 9.59 -17.13
C VAL A 19 -5.43 8.84 -17.07
N LEU A 20 -6.07 8.57 -18.21
CA LEU A 20 -7.31 7.78 -18.26
C LEU A 20 -7.09 6.37 -17.73
N CYS A 21 -5.98 5.74 -18.09
CA CYS A 21 -5.58 4.44 -17.59
C CYS A 21 -5.37 4.48 -16.06
N THR A 22 -4.65 5.46 -15.54
CA THR A 22 -4.43 5.65 -14.09
C THR A 22 -5.75 5.79 -13.32
N ILE A 23 -6.69 6.59 -13.85
CA ILE A 23 -8.01 6.78 -13.23
C ILE A 23 -8.79 5.47 -13.23
N LEU A 24 -8.80 4.74 -14.35
CA LEU A 24 -9.45 3.43 -14.44
C LEU A 24 -8.90 2.47 -13.39
N PHE A 25 -7.58 2.34 -13.30
CA PHE A 25 -6.94 1.47 -12.31
C PHE A 25 -7.24 1.88 -10.88
N TYR A 26 -7.27 3.18 -10.57
CA TYR A 26 -7.65 3.68 -9.25
C TYR A 26 -9.06 3.18 -8.85
N TYR A 27 -10.03 3.29 -9.75
CA TYR A 27 -11.39 2.82 -9.47
C TYR A 27 -11.50 1.30 -9.37
N VAL A 28 -10.78 0.55 -10.21
CA VAL A 28 -10.72 -0.92 -10.13
C VAL A 28 -10.16 -1.36 -8.78
N ILE A 29 -9.00 -0.83 -8.37
CA ILE A 29 -8.39 -1.15 -7.08
C ILE A 29 -9.31 -0.76 -5.93
N LYS A 30 -9.94 0.42 -6.00
CA LYS A 30 -10.90 0.88 -5.00
C LYS A 30 -12.10 -0.06 -4.87
N ALA A 31 -12.66 -0.52 -5.99
CA ALA A 31 -13.79 -1.47 -5.98
C ALA A 31 -13.37 -2.81 -5.36
N LEU A 32 -12.19 -3.32 -5.72
CA LEU A 32 -11.62 -4.54 -5.11
C LEU A 32 -11.39 -4.36 -3.60
N HIS A 33 -10.91 -3.18 -3.17
CA HIS A 33 -10.67 -2.90 -1.76
C HIS A 33 -11.94 -2.87 -0.92
N GLN A 34 -13.04 -2.31 -1.46
CA GLN A 34 -14.33 -2.29 -0.77
C GLN A 34 -14.92 -3.69 -0.51
N GLU A 35 -14.58 -4.66 -1.36
CA GLU A 35 -14.93 -6.06 -1.14
C GLU A 35 -14.06 -6.69 -0.05
N TYR A 36 -12.78 -6.31 0.01
CA TYR A 36 -11.83 -6.76 1.02
C TYR A 36 -12.14 -6.26 2.44
N GLU A 37 -12.66 -5.03 2.59
CA GLU A 37 -13.11 -4.51 3.90
C GLU A 37 -14.34 -5.24 4.46
N LYS A 38 -15.14 -5.89 3.60
CA LYS A 38 -16.32 -6.66 4.02
C LYS A 38 -16.01 -8.10 4.38
N LEU A 39 -14.81 -8.60 4.07
CA LEU A 39 -14.29 -9.83 4.67
C LEU A 39 -13.81 -9.49 6.08
N ASP A 40 -14.67 -9.75 7.06
CA ASP A 40 -14.44 -9.67 8.51
C ASP A 40 -12.96 -9.62 8.92
N ARG A 41 -12.48 -8.43 9.27
CA ARG A 41 -11.15 -8.28 9.86
C ARG A 41 -11.26 -8.57 11.35
N TYR A 42 -10.97 -9.83 11.67
CA TYR A 42 -10.77 -10.35 13.02
C TYR A 42 -12.00 -10.25 13.92
N ASP A 43 -12.60 -11.39 14.23
CA ASP A 43 -13.41 -11.48 15.44
C ASP A 43 -12.57 -10.97 16.61
N ASN A 44 -13.07 -9.95 17.32
CA ASN A 44 -12.41 -9.47 18.52
C ASN A 44 -12.18 -10.68 19.45
N PRO A 45 -10.94 -10.90 19.93
CA PRO A 45 -10.65 -12.08 20.74
C PRO A 45 -11.53 -12.07 21.98
N GLN A 46 -12.45 -13.02 22.09
CA GLN A 46 -13.26 -13.21 23.29
C GLN A 46 -12.40 -13.91 24.34
N GLY A 47 -11.69 -13.12 25.15
CA GLY A 47 -10.91 -13.61 26.26
C GLY A 47 -10.10 -12.49 26.91
N ASN A 48 -9.94 -12.54 28.24
CA ASN A 48 -9.05 -11.65 28.97
C ASN A 48 -7.62 -11.83 28.44
N ALA A 49 -7.18 -10.98 27.52
CA ALA A 49 -5.83 -10.98 27.00
C ALA A 49 -4.89 -10.59 28.15
N VAL A 50 -4.30 -11.61 28.79
CA VAL A 50 -3.23 -11.40 29.77
C VAL A 50 -2.05 -10.83 29.01
N LYS A 51 -1.68 -9.59 29.31
CA LYS A 51 -0.50 -8.93 28.73
C LYS A 51 0.75 -9.58 29.34
N VAL A 52 1.26 -10.64 28.70
CA VAL A 52 2.50 -11.34 29.10
C VAL A 52 3.74 -10.63 28.53
N PHE A 53 3.80 -9.30 28.67
CA PHE A 53 4.99 -8.54 28.27
C PHE A 53 5.52 -7.76 29.48
N GLN A 54 6.59 -8.28 30.04
CA GLN A 54 7.38 -7.60 31.07
C GLN A 54 8.43 -6.79 30.33
N GLN A 55 8.33 -5.46 30.42
CA GLN A 55 9.20 -4.55 29.71
C GLN A 55 10.51 -4.42 30.49
N GLU A 56 11.43 -5.35 30.27
CA GLU A 56 12.85 -5.07 30.46
C GLU A 56 13.29 -4.11 29.35
N GLU A 57 14.20 -3.17 29.64
CA GLU A 57 14.64 -2.14 28.70
C GLU A 57 15.09 -2.80 27.38
N PRO A 58 14.34 -2.62 26.28
CA PRO A 58 14.64 -3.35 25.07
C PRO A 58 15.88 -2.74 24.43
N ASP A 59 16.98 -3.50 24.38
CA ASP A 59 18.13 -3.11 23.59
C ASP A 59 17.70 -3.02 22.12
N VAL A 60 17.65 -1.79 21.63
CA VAL A 60 17.17 -1.43 20.30
C VAL A 60 17.97 -2.13 19.20
N TRP A 61 19.24 -2.44 19.46
CA TRP A 61 20.11 -3.13 18.54
C TRP A 61 19.76 -4.60 18.39
N GLU A 62 19.49 -5.28 19.49
CA GLU A 62 19.07 -6.68 19.49
C GLU A 62 17.75 -6.83 18.74
N ARG A 63 16.78 -5.94 19.01
CA ARG A 63 15.47 -5.97 18.37
C ARG A 63 15.52 -5.70 16.86
N LEU A 64 16.41 -4.82 16.41
CA LEU A 64 16.65 -4.56 15.00
C LEU A 64 17.27 -5.78 14.31
N SER A 65 18.23 -6.44 14.96
CA SER A 65 18.88 -7.63 14.41
C SER A 65 17.90 -8.80 14.21
N ILE A 66 16.96 -8.98 15.15
CA ILE A 66 15.92 -10.00 15.08
C ILE A 66 14.96 -9.70 13.93
N PHE A 67 14.51 -8.45 13.79
CA PHE A 67 13.64 -8.02 12.70
C PHE A 67 14.23 -8.33 11.32
N PHE A 68 15.53 -8.07 11.11
CA PHE A 68 16.16 -8.35 9.82
C PHE A 68 16.41 -9.83 9.55
N ARG A 69 16.55 -10.66 10.58
CA ARG A 69 16.81 -12.10 10.43
C ARG A 69 15.55 -12.92 10.27
N LEU A 70 14.50 -12.55 11.01
CA LEU A 70 13.25 -13.31 11.07
C LEU A 70 12.14 -12.65 10.26
N GLY A 71 12.21 -11.34 10.01
CA GLY A 71 11.21 -10.61 9.24
C GLY A 71 9.83 -10.66 9.89
N GLU A 72 9.72 -10.13 11.11
CA GLU A 72 8.55 -10.28 12.02
C GLU A 72 8.09 -11.73 12.24
#